data_AF-A0A169BVY5-F1
#
_entry.id   AF-A0A169BVY5-F1
#
_cell.length_a   1.000
_cell.length_b   1.000
_cell.length_c   1.000
_cell.angle_alpha   90.00
_cell.angle_beta   90.00
_cell.angle_gamma   90.00
#
_symmetry.space_group_name_H-M   'P 1'
#
loop_
_entity.id
_entity.type
_entity.pdbx_description
1 polymer ?
#
loop_
_entity_poly.entity_id
_entity_poly.type
_entity_poly.pdbx_seq_one_letter_code
_entity_poly.pdbx_strand_id
1 'polypeptide(L)'
;MTPPSPSLPERLQHARAEVSVLAGTTPERRVRPLREATELVARGDTADPAALLDAVDSLIGLVTRAEVQLSTVERSVRDDLDRAATLSDLRTSAQLASAADVATACATAQSLLLDADEARSAGARHDPAALLVLLLDADSALDAVVAGYRKPRAQAERQLLLLDAARTAARLGAESVLLLARVHGGRVSAAPRILAEETLAQLDAVARRAAADPSGALLDARSAADRACSALDETLIDLDGAPPSPRPSAVPGGLPAA
;
A
#
# COMPACT_ATOMS: atom_id res chain seq x y z
N MET A 1 35.55 -15.69 -4.92
CA MET A 1 34.73 -16.08 -6.08
C MET A 1 33.31 -15.67 -5.76
N THR A 2 32.74 -14.72 -6.49
CA THR A 2 31.32 -14.35 -6.38
C THR A 2 30.49 -15.44 -7.06
N PRO A 3 29.38 -15.91 -6.47
CA PRO A 3 28.51 -16.86 -7.15
C PRO A 3 27.99 -16.26 -8.47
N PRO A 4 27.80 -17.09 -9.52
CA PRO A 4 27.23 -16.62 -10.77
C PRO A 4 25.81 -16.07 -10.53
N SER A 5 25.44 -15.02 -11.27
CA SER A 5 24.09 -14.48 -11.23
C SER A 5 23.07 -15.55 -11.64
N PRO A 6 21.94 -15.65 -10.94
CA PRO A 6 20.92 -16.64 -11.25
C PRO A 6 20.36 -16.43 -12.66
N SER A 7 20.11 -17.53 -13.35
CA SER A 7 19.49 -17.54 -14.66
C SER A 7 18.01 -17.15 -14.60
N LEU A 8 17.42 -16.74 -15.72
CA LEU A 8 16.02 -16.32 -15.78
C LEU A 8 15.03 -17.43 -15.32
N PRO A 9 15.21 -18.71 -15.68
CA PRO A 9 14.38 -19.79 -15.16
C PRO A 9 14.48 -19.96 -13.63
N GLU A 10 15.68 -19.84 -13.06
CA GLU A 10 15.89 -19.91 -11.61
C GLU A 10 15.20 -18.75 -10.89
N ARG A 11 15.32 -17.53 -11.42
CA ARG A 11 14.62 -16.35 -10.90
C ARG A 11 13.11 -16.52 -10.93
N LEU A 12 12.56 -17.00 -12.05
CA LEU A 12 11.12 -17.27 -12.18
C LEU A 12 10.64 -18.33 -11.18
N GLN A 13 11.42 -19.41 -10.99
CA GLN A 13 11.09 -20.45 -10.03
C GLN A 13 11.08 -19.92 -8.60
N HIS A 14 12.07 -19.08 -8.25
CA HIS A 14 12.14 -18.43 -6.95
C HIS A 14 10.95 -17.51 -6.71
N ALA A 15 10.67 -16.60 -7.65
CA ALA A 15 9.53 -15.68 -7.56
C ALA A 15 8.20 -16.44 -7.41
N ARG A 16 7.98 -17.53 -8.14
CA ARG A 16 6.78 -18.37 -8.00
C ARG A 16 6.66 -19.01 -6.62
N ALA A 17 7.78 -19.47 -6.04
CA ALA A 17 7.79 -20.02 -4.69
C ALA A 17 7.41 -18.95 -3.66
N GLU A 18 7.96 -17.75 -3.76
CA GLU A 18 7.63 -16.63 -2.87
C GLU A 18 6.17 -16.18 -3.01
N VAL A 19 5.68 -16.04 -4.24
CA VAL A 19 4.27 -15.73 -4.51
C VAL A 19 3.35 -16.80 -3.94
N SER A 20 3.73 -18.08 -4.04
CA SER A 20 2.96 -19.17 -3.44
C SER A 20 2.93 -19.11 -1.91
N VAL A 21 4.01 -18.67 -1.27
CA VAL A 21 4.04 -18.44 0.18
C VAL A 21 3.13 -17.27 0.55
N LEU A 22 3.23 -16.14 -0.16
CA LEU A 22 2.39 -14.96 0.05
C LEU A 22 0.90 -15.27 -0.17
N ALA A 23 0.56 -16.11 -1.14
CA ALA A 23 -0.81 -16.58 -1.36
C ALA A 23 -1.41 -17.30 -0.13
N GLY A 24 -0.58 -17.81 0.77
CA GLY A 24 -1.02 -18.40 2.03
C GLY A 24 -1.47 -17.37 3.08
N THR A 25 -0.84 -16.18 3.09
CA THR A 25 -0.91 -15.20 4.19
C THR A 25 -1.42 -13.82 3.78
N THR A 26 -1.60 -13.56 2.50
CA THR A 26 -1.93 -12.23 1.96
C THR A 26 -3.13 -12.33 1.00
N PRO A 27 -4.07 -11.37 1.01
CA PRO A 27 -5.27 -11.46 0.18
C PRO A 27 -4.97 -11.36 -1.32
N GLU A 28 -5.91 -11.87 -2.13
CA GLU A 28 -5.75 -11.97 -3.59
C GLU A 28 -5.48 -10.60 -4.24
N ARG A 29 -6.04 -9.51 -3.70
CA ARG A 29 -5.79 -8.15 -4.21
C ARG A 29 -4.30 -7.76 -4.25
N ARG A 30 -3.47 -8.32 -3.38
CA ARG A 30 -2.00 -8.11 -3.35
C ARG A 30 -1.22 -9.21 -4.05
N VAL A 31 -1.75 -10.42 -4.07
CA VAL A 31 -1.08 -11.59 -4.68
C VAL A 31 -1.28 -11.63 -6.19
N ARG A 32 -2.45 -11.23 -6.68
CA ARG A 32 -2.83 -11.25 -8.10
C ARG A 32 -1.82 -10.53 -9.01
N PRO A 33 -1.37 -9.29 -8.72
CA PRO A 33 -0.35 -8.63 -9.55
C PRO A 33 0.93 -9.47 -9.73
N LEU A 34 1.42 -10.05 -8.63
CA LEU A 34 2.64 -10.88 -8.63
C LEU A 34 2.42 -12.19 -9.39
N ARG A 35 1.29 -12.85 -9.12
CA ARG A 35 0.93 -14.12 -9.75
C ARG A 35 0.77 -13.96 -11.26
N GLU A 36 0.00 -12.97 -11.71
CA GLU A 36 -0.24 -12.75 -13.14
C GLU A 36 1.04 -12.30 -13.87
N ALA A 37 1.90 -11.51 -13.23
CA ALA A 37 3.22 -11.16 -13.79
C ALA A 37 4.13 -12.38 -13.96
N THR A 38 4.25 -13.23 -12.93
CA THR A 38 5.05 -14.46 -13.03
C THR A 38 4.47 -15.47 -14.03
N GLU A 39 3.14 -15.53 -14.18
CA GLU A 39 2.49 -16.32 -15.23
C GLU A 39 2.80 -15.80 -16.63
N LEU A 40 2.80 -14.48 -16.84
CA LEU A 40 3.14 -13.88 -18.14
C LEU A 40 4.60 -14.18 -18.55
N VAL A 41 5.54 -14.06 -17.61
CA VAL A 41 6.95 -14.43 -17.84
C VAL A 41 7.07 -15.92 -18.21
N ALA A 42 6.34 -16.79 -17.51
CA ALA A 42 6.40 -18.23 -17.75
C ALA A 42 5.84 -18.68 -19.10
N ARG A 43 4.87 -17.94 -19.65
CA ARG A 43 4.34 -18.19 -21.00
C ARG A 43 5.30 -17.69 -22.10
N GLY A 44 6.23 -16.79 -21.76
CA GLY A 44 7.13 -16.16 -22.72
C GLY A 44 6.48 -15.00 -23.50
N ASP A 45 5.34 -14.48 -23.02
CA ASP A 45 4.51 -13.49 -23.72
C ASP A 45 4.91 -12.03 -23.39
N THR A 46 6.13 -11.81 -22.89
CA THR A 46 6.65 -10.48 -22.53
C THR A 46 7.95 -10.18 -23.30
N ALA A 47 8.08 -8.95 -23.79
CA ALA A 47 9.28 -8.48 -24.47
C ALA A 47 10.48 -8.31 -23.52
N ASP A 48 10.22 -8.08 -22.23
CA ASP A 48 11.25 -7.90 -21.21
C ASP A 48 10.92 -8.70 -19.93
N PRO A 49 11.22 -10.01 -19.91
CA PRO A 49 10.95 -10.86 -18.76
C PRO A 49 11.82 -10.53 -17.55
N ALA A 50 13.01 -9.95 -17.76
CA ALA A 50 13.91 -9.59 -16.66
C ALA A 50 13.37 -8.40 -15.86
N ALA A 51 12.98 -7.32 -16.54
CA ALA A 51 12.40 -6.15 -15.87
C ALA A 51 11.05 -6.46 -15.18
N LEU A 52 10.28 -7.40 -15.72
CA LEU A 52 9.04 -7.84 -15.08
C LEU A 52 9.30 -8.63 -13.80
N LEU A 53 10.32 -9.50 -13.78
CA LEU A 53 10.75 -10.18 -12.57
C LEU A 53 11.37 -9.21 -11.54
N ASP A 54 12.15 -8.21 -11.97
CA ASP A 54 12.66 -7.17 -11.06
C ASP A 54 11.53 -6.41 -10.36
N ALA A 55 10.42 -6.15 -11.06
CA ALA A 55 9.23 -5.52 -10.49
C ALA A 55 8.50 -6.43 -9.50
N VAL A 56 8.44 -7.74 -9.77
CA VAL A 56 7.89 -8.75 -8.85
C VAL A 56 8.73 -8.82 -7.57
N ASP A 57 10.06 -8.92 -7.70
CA ASP A 57 11.00 -8.96 -6.58
C ASP A 57 10.89 -7.68 -5.71
N SER A 58 10.79 -6.51 -6.35
CA SER A 58 10.56 -5.22 -5.67
C SER A 58 9.27 -5.23 -4.85
N LEU A 59 8.17 -5.68 -5.45
CA LEU A 59 6.86 -5.66 -4.80
C LEU A 59 6.78 -6.69 -3.65
N ILE A 60 7.41 -7.86 -3.78
CA ILE A 60 7.57 -8.83 -2.67
C ILE A 60 8.37 -8.21 -1.51
N GLY A 61 9.46 -7.50 -1.83
CA GLY A 61 10.26 -6.77 -0.85
C GLY A 61 9.44 -5.71 -0.11
N LEU A 62 8.54 -5.01 -0.80
CA LEU A 62 7.63 -4.04 -0.19
C LEU A 62 6.59 -4.69 0.73
N VAL A 63 6.01 -5.83 0.33
CA VAL A 63 5.07 -6.57 1.19
C VAL A 63 5.78 -6.99 2.48
N THR A 64 6.98 -7.55 2.36
CA THR A 64 7.80 -7.97 3.51
C THR A 64 8.15 -6.77 4.42
N ARG A 65 8.49 -5.62 3.84
CA ARG A 65 8.75 -4.39 4.61
C ARG A 65 7.50 -3.94 5.37
N ALA A 66 6.34 -3.94 4.72
CA ALA A 66 5.09 -3.54 5.35
C ALA A 66 4.75 -4.44 6.55
N GLU A 67 4.92 -5.75 6.41
CA GLU A 67 4.74 -6.71 7.51
C GLU A 67 5.62 -6.38 8.74
N VAL A 68 6.90 -6.06 8.51
CA VAL A 68 7.83 -5.67 9.59
C VAL A 68 7.42 -4.34 10.23
N GLN A 69 6.94 -3.39 9.42
CA GLN A 69 6.50 -2.08 9.91
C GLN A 69 5.25 -2.17 10.78
N LEU A 70 4.29 -3.06 10.45
CA LEU A 70 3.01 -3.20 11.18
C LEU A 70 3.19 -3.27 12.69
N SER A 71 4.00 -4.22 13.16
CA SER A 71 4.23 -4.42 14.61
C SER A 71 4.83 -3.19 15.30
N THR A 72 5.65 -2.43 14.58
CA THR A 72 6.32 -1.25 15.15
C THR A 72 5.36 -0.06 15.20
N VAL A 73 4.61 0.18 14.11
CA VAL A 73 3.60 1.25 14.04
C VAL A 73 2.48 0.99 15.05
N GLU A 74 1.97 -0.24 15.10
CA GLU A 74 0.89 -0.64 15.99
C GLU A 74 1.26 -0.44 17.47
N ARG A 75 2.47 -0.85 17.87
CA ARG A 75 2.98 -0.58 19.21
C ARG A 75 3.05 0.92 19.49
N SER A 76 3.54 1.69 18.52
CA SER A 76 3.63 3.15 18.62
C SER A 76 2.27 3.82 18.79
N VAL A 77 1.22 3.32 18.12
CA VAL A 77 -0.16 3.83 18.26
C VAL A 77 -0.76 3.42 19.61
N ARG A 78 -0.55 2.18 20.07
CA ARG A 78 -1.02 1.74 21.40
C ARG A 78 -0.37 2.53 22.54
N ASP A 79 0.94 2.76 22.47
CA ASP A 79 1.66 3.58 23.43
C ASP A 79 1.08 5.02 23.52
N ASP A 80 0.56 5.54 22.41
CA ASP A 80 -0.06 6.87 22.38
C ASP A 80 -1.45 6.87 22.96
N LEU A 81 -2.23 5.82 22.69
CA LEU A 81 -3.55 5.64 23.26
C LEU A 81 -3.45 5.57 24.80
N ASP A 82 -2.49 4.81 25.33
CA ASP A 82 -2.23 4.71 26.77
C ASP A 82 -1.81 6.06 27.37
N ARG A 83 -0.97 6.82 26.66
CA ARG A 83 -0.59 8.18 27.07
C ARG A 83 -1.79 9.13 27.04
N ALA A 84 -2.60 9.08 26.00
CA ALA A 84 -3.79 9.92 25.87
C ALA A 84 -4.81 9.64 26.99
N ALA A 85 -4.99 8.37 27.36
CA ALA A 85 -5.80 7.98 28.51
C ALA A 85 -5.26 8.57 29.83
N THR A 86 -3.96 8.41 30.09
CA THR A 86 -3.31 8.98 31.27
C THR A 86 -3.44 10.51 31.33
N LEU A 87 -3.32 11.18 30.19
CA LEU A 87 -3.50 12.63 30.10
C LEU A 87 -4.94 13.07 30.34
N SER A 88 -5.92 12.25 29.95
CA SER A 88 -7.34 12.49 30.24
C SER A 88 -7.61 12.50 31.75
N ASP A 89 -7.03 11.54 32.49
CA ASP A 89 -7.21 11.39 33.95
C ASP A 89 -6.61 12.54 34.76
N LEU A 90 -5.63 13.25 34.21
CA LEU A 90 -4.94 14.37 34.86
C LEU A 90 -5.62 15.74 34.62
N ARG A 91 -6.58 15.83 33.70
CA ARG A 91 -7.24 17.10 33.38
C ARG A 91 -8.31 17.47 34.42
N THR A 92 -8.41 18.77 34.72
CA THR A 92 -9.39 19.31 35.69
C THR A 92 -10.69 19.73 34.99
N SER A 93 -11.76 19.96 35.76
CA SER A 93 -13.08 20.38 35.25
C SER A 93 -13.08 21.69 34.44
N ALA A 94 -12.04 22.52 34.52
CA ALA A 94 -11.88 23.70 33.68
C ALA A 94 -11.48 23.38 32.22
N GLN A 95 -11.16 22.12 31.91
CA GLN A 95 -10.70 21.64 30.61
C GLN A 95 -11.70 20.67 29.95
N LEU A 96 -12.99 20.72 30.33
CA LEU A 96 -14.01 19.76 29.89
C LEU A 96 -14.18 19.67 28.37
N ALA A 97 -14.11 20.79 27.64
CA ALA A 97 -14.15 20.76 26.17
C ALA A 97 -12.97 19.97 25.59
N SER A 98 -11.76 20.19 26.14
CA SER A 98 -10.56 19.42 25.77
C SER A 98 -10.65 17.95 26.19
N ALA A 99 -11.37 17.62 27.27
CA ALA A 99 -11.57 16.24 27.70
C ALA A 99 -12.52 15.46 26.76
N ALA A 100 -13.57 16.10 26.26
CA ALA A 100 -14.46 15.50 25.25
C ALA A 100 -13.75 15.24 23.91
N ASP A 101 -12.91 16.18 23.47
CA ASP A 101 -12.10 16.01 22.26
C ASP A 101 -11.12 14.83 22.40
N VAL A 102 -10.48 14.69 23.57
CA VAL A 102 -9.58 13.56 23.87
C VAL A 102 -10.34 12.24 23.92
N ALA A 103 -11.51 12.19 24.58
CA ALA A 103 -12.32 10.98 24.60
C ALA A 103 -12.74 10.55 23.18
N THR A 104 -13.10 11.51 22.33
CA THR A 104 -13.47 11.26 20.93
C THR A 104 -12.28 10.74 20.12
N ALA A 105 -11.10 11.36 20.27
CA ALA A 105 -9.87 10.91 19.64
C ALA A 105 -9.50 9.48 20.07
N CYS A 106 -9.53 9.19 21.38
CA CYS A 106 -9.25 7.86 21.91
C CYS A 106 -10.24 6.81 21.42
N ALA A 107 -11.55 7.13 21.43
CA ALA A 107 -12.58 6.22 20.92
C ALA A 107 -12.39 5.91 19.42
N THR A 108 -12.06 6.93 18.62
CA THR A 108 -11.79 6.77 17.19
C THR A 108 -10.57 5.89 16.95
N ALA A 109 -9.45 6.18 17.62
CA ALA A 109 -8.23 5.37 17.51
C ALA A 109 -8.44 3.92 17.99
N GLN A 110 -9.20 3.72 19.06
CA GLN A 110 -9.52 2.40 19.57
C GLN A 110 -10.40 1.61 18.60
N SER A 111 -11.40 2.26 17.98
CA SER A 111 -12.21 1.63 16.92
C SER A 111 -11.35 1.18 15.76
N LEU A 112 -10.45 2.04 15.27
CA LEU A 112 -9.56 1.71 14.15
C LEU A 112 -8.56 0.59 14.47
N LEU A 113 -8.10 0.50 15.73
CA LEU A 113 -7.28 -0.62 16.19
C LEU A 113 -8.08 -1.93 16.24
N LEU A 114 -9.35 -1.87 16.65
CA LEU A 114 -10.24 -3.03 16.61
C LEU A 114 -10.52 -3.48 15.18
N ASP A 115 -10.75 -2.54 14.26
CA ASP A 115 -10.93 -2.82 12.83
C ASP A 115 -9.67 -3.48 12.25
N ALA A 116 -8.47 -3.03 12.65
CA ALA A 116 -7.20 -3.65 12.26
C ALA A 116 -7.04 -5.07 12.83
N ASP A 117 -7.46 -5.30 14.08
CA ASP A 117 -7.43 -6.63 14.71
C ASP A 117 -8.47 -7.58 14.08
N GLU A 118 -9.65 -7.07 13.71
CA GLU A 118 -10.67 -7.82 12.97
C GLU A 118 -10.18 -8.18 11.57
N ALA A 119 -9.63 -7.22 10.83
CA ALA A 119 -9.04 -7.45 9.51
C ALA A 119 -7.90 -8.50 9.53
N ARG A 120 -7.18 -8.62 10.66
CA ARG A 120 -6.14 -9.65 10.84
C ARG A 120 -6.72 -11.03 11.18
N SER A 121 -7.91 -11.09 11.77
CA SER A 121 -8.53 -12.33 12.25
C SER A 121 -9.59 -12.92 11.30
N ALA A 122 -10.14 -12.12 10.37
CA ALA A 122 -11.25 -12.47 9.46
C ALA A 122 -10.94 -13.52 8.36
N GLY A 123 -9.95 -14.38 8.57
CA GLY A 123 -9.41 -15.32 7.59
C GLY A 123 -7.90 -15.18 7.58
N ALA A 124 -7.16 -16.27 7.37
CA ALA A 124 -5.70 -16.34 7.56
C ALA A 124 -4.83 -15.40 6.69
N ARG A 125 -5.44 -14.41 6.03
CA ARG A 125 -4.82 -13.49 5.08
C ARG A 125 -5.17 -12.05 5.43
N HIS A 126 -4.17 -11.25 5.79
CA HIS A 126 -4.35 -9.81 6.03
C HIS A 126 -3.66 -8.97 4.95
N ASP A 127 -4.21 -7.80 4.65
CA ASP A 127 -3.57 -6.84 3.74
C ASP A 127 -2.68 -5.89 4.53
N PRO A 128 -1.34 -5.98 4.42
CA PRO A 128 -0.46 -5.16 5.24
C PRO A 128 -0.56 -3.67 4.89
N ALA A 129 -0.88 -3.28 3.66
CA ALA A 129 -1.06 -1.87 3.33
C ALA A 129 -2.38 -1.33 3.90
N ALA A 130 -3.47 -2.11 3.85
CA ALA A 130 -4.73 -1.69 4.45
C ALA A 130 -4.60 -1.53 5.98
N LEU A 131 -3.93 -2.48 6.63
CA LEU A 131 -3.63 -2.39 8.06
C LEU A 131 -2.75 -1.17 8.39
N LEU A 132 -1.72 -0.89 7.58
CA LEU A 132 -0.91 0.32 7.78
C LEU A 132 -1.75 1.59 7.66
N VAL A 133 -2.69 1.67 6.72
CA VAL A 133 -3.60 2.83 6.59
C VAL A 133 -4.46 3.00 7.84
N LEU A 134 -5.10 1.93 8.33
CA LEU A 134 -5.89 1.97 9.58
C LEU A 134 -5.06 2.46 10.78
N LEU A 135 -3.81 2.00 10.90
CA LEU A 135 -2.90 2.43 11.96
C LEU A 135 -2.47 3.91 11.80
N LEU A 136 -2.29 4.38 10.56
CA LEU A 136 -1.97 5.78 10.27
C LEU A 136 -3.15 6.70 10.57
N ASP A 137 -4.38 6.25 10.33
CA ASP A 137 -5.60 6.98 10.67
C ASP A 137 -5.82 7.02 12.19
N ALA A 138 -5.56 5.91 12.88
CA ALA A 138 -5.59 5.85 14.34
C ALA A 138 -4.56 6.82 14.96
N ASP A 139 -3.35 6.88 14.40
CA ASP A 139 -2.36 7.88 14.78
C ASP A 139 -2.85 9.31 14.50
N SER A 140 -3.44 9.55 13.32
CA SER A 140 -3.96 10.88 12.97
C SER A 140 -5.02 11.39 13.94
N ALA A 141 -5.87 10.49 14.45
CA ALA A 141 -6.85 10.82 15.47
C ALA A 141 -6.19 11.23 16.80
N LEU A 142 -5.06 10.61 17.15
CA LEU A 142 -4.32 10.87 18.40
C LEU A 142 -3.31 12.03 18.30
N ASP A 143 -2.88 12.42 17.09
CA ASP A 143 -1.75 13.35 16.91
C ASP A 143 -2.00 14.69 17.61
N ALA A 144 -3.19 15.27 17.42
CA ALA A 144 -3.58 16.53 18.07
C ALA A 144 -3.58 16.44 19.61
N VAL A 145 -3.80 15.24 20.17
CA VAL A 145 -3.84 15.02 21.63
C VAL A 145 -2.44 14.85 22.21
N VAL A 146 -1.56 14.11 21.53
CA VAL A 146 -0.29 13.65 22.12
C VAL A 146 0.93 14.44 21.62
N ALA A 147 0.86 15.12 20.47
CA ALA A 147 2.00 15.84 19.89
C ALA A 147 2.62 16.86 20.85
N GLY A 148 1.79 17.57 21.63
CA GLY A 148 2.25 18.57 22.61
C GLY A 148 3.01 18.00 23.82
N TYR A 149 2.97 16.68 24.03
CA TYR A 149 3.53 16.02 25.20
C TYR A 149 4.84 15.27 24.91
N ARG A 150 5.29 15.23 23.66
CA ARG A 150 6.57 14.61 23.28
C ARG A 150 7.71 15.62 23.28
N LYS A 151 8.90 15.13 23.64
CA LYS A 151 10.14 15.86 23.35
C LYS A 151 10.28 16.00 21.84
N PRO A 152 10.80 17.12 21.31
CA PRO A 152 10.90 17.37 19.87
C PRO A 152 11.57 16.24 19.08
N ARG A 153 12.65 15.66 19.64
CA ARG A 153 13.35 14.53 19.02
C ARG A 153 12.47 13.28 18.89
N ALA A 154 11.72 12.93 19.93
CA ALA A 154 10.84 11.77 19.92
C ALA A 154 9.65 11.97 18.96
N GLN A 155 9.17 13.22 18.82
CA GLN A 155 8.16 13.56 17.82
C GLN A 155 8.70 13.39 16.40
N ALA A 156 9.92 13.88 16.12
CA ALA A 156 10.54 13.75 14.81
C ALA A 156 10.81 12.28 14.44
N GLU A 157 11.36 11.49 15.37
CA GLU A 157 11.60 10.05 15.17
C GLU A 157 10.28 9.30 14.87
N ARG A 158 9.20 9.64 15.58
CA ARG A 158 7.87 9.09 15.30
C ARG A 158 7.35 9.50 13.92
N GLN A 159 7.44 10.78 13.56
CA GLN A 159 6.96 11.26 12.26
C GLN A 159 7.69 10.57 11.10
N LEU A 160 8.99 10.32 11.23
CA LEU A 160 9.76 9.57 10.23
C LEU A 160 9.30 8.11 10.13
N LEU A 161 9.00 7.46 11.26
CA LEU A 161 8.45 6.09 11.27
C LEU A 161 7.10 6.02 10.55
N LEU A 162 6.18 6.93 10.87
CA LEU A 162 4.86 6.99 10.25
C LEU A 162 4.95 7.35 8.76
N LEU A 163 5.88 8.24 8.40
CA LEU A 163 6.12 8.62 7.02
C LEU A 163 6.61 7.42 6.20
N ASP A 164 7.57 6.65 6.72
CA ASP A 164 8.07 5.46 6.03
C ASP A 164 6.99 4.40 5.84
N ALA A 165 6.12 4.21 6.84
CA ALA A 165 4.95 3.36 6.75
C ALA A 165 3.95 3.83 5.69
N ALA A 166 3.59 5.12 5.68
CA ALA A 166 2.67 5.70 4.70
C ALA A 166 3.21 5.58 3.26
N ARG A 167 4.50 5.86 3.06
CA ARG A 167 5.17 5.67 1.77
C ARG A 167 5.15 4.21 1.32
N THR A 168 5.32 3.27 2.25
CA THR A 168 5.29 1.84 1.95
C THR A 168 3.88 1.41 1.51
N ALA A 169 2.83 1.82 2.24
CA ALA A 169 1.45 1.57 1.86
C ALA A 169 1.10 2.16 0.47
N ALA A 170 1.51 3.39 0.21
CA ALA A 170 1.30 4.05 -1.08
C ALA A 170 2.03 3.34 -2.24
N ARG A 171 3.30 2.95 -2.04
CA ARG A 171 4.04 2.18 -3.04
C ARG A 171 3.40 0.82 -3.30
N LEU A 172 2.93 0.13 -2.28
CA LEU A 172 2.25 -1.16 -2.44
C LEU A 172 1.03 -1.04 -3.37
N GLY A 173 0.21 0.00 -3.24
CA GLY A 173 -0.91 0.26 -4.16
C GLY A 173 -0.42 0.62 -5.57
N ALA A 174 0.43 1.64 -5.69
CA ALA A 174 0.85 2.16 -6.98
C ALA A 174 1.66 1.14 -7.81
N GLU A 175 2.61 0.44 -7.21
CA GLU A 175 3.40 -0.59 -7.91
C GLU A 175 2.54 -1.80 -8.32
N SER A 176 1.51 -2.15 -7.52
CA SER A 176 0.55 -3.19 -7.92
C SER A 176 -0.23 -2.79 -9.17
N VAL A 177 -0.70 -1.55 -9.24
CA VAL A 177 -1.40 -1.00 -10.43
C VAL A 177 -0.48 -1.04 -11.65
N LEU A 178 0.76 -0.56 -11.52
CA LEU A 178 1.71 -0.54 -12.65
C LEU A 178 2.08 -1.95 -13.11
N LEU A 179 2.19 -2.90 -12.18
CA LEU A 179 2.45 -4.30 -12.52
C LEU A 179 1.27 -4.91 -13.29
N LEU A 180 0.04 -4.71 -12.83
CA LEU A 180 -1.17 -5.15 -13.54
C LEU A 180 -1.32 -4.49 -14.91
N ALA A 181 -1.04 -3.18 -15.02
CA ALA A 181 -1.07 -2.46 -16.28
C ALA A 181 -0.03 -2.99 -17.28
N ARG A 182 1.16 -3.37 -16.81
CA ARG A 182 2.18 -4.04 -17.66
C ARG A 182 1.71 -5.40 -18.14
N VAL A 183 1.00 -6.16 -17.31
CA VAL A 183 0.51 -7.51 -17.64
C VAL A 183 -0.66 -7.48 -18.62
N HIS A 184 -1.62 -6.58 -18.41
CA HIS A 184 -2.88 -6.58 -19.16
C HIS A 184 -3.01 -5.48 -20.21
N GLY A 185 -2.05 -4.56 -20.28
CA GLY A 185 -2.03 -3.47 -21.25
C GLY A 185 -3.34 -2.69 -21.26
N GLY A 186 -3.99 -2.63 -22.43
CA GLY A 186 -5.21 -1.83 -22.65
C GLY A 186 -6.47 -2.32 -21.94
N ARG A 187 -6.43 -3.43 -21.18
CA ARG A 187 -7.56 -3.81 -20.31
C ARG A 187 -7.63 -2.97 -19.04
N VAL A 188 -6.51 -2.42 -18.58
CA VAL A 188 -6.48 -1.46 -17.48
C VAL A 188 -6.68 -0.07 -18.06
N SER A 189 -7.68 0.66 -17.56
CA SER A 189 -7.96 2.01 -18.04
C SER A 189 -6.80 2.96 -17.73
N ALA A 190 -6.72 4.07 -18.47
CA ALA A 190 -5.61 5.01 -18.33
C ALA A 190 -5.61 5.74 -16.98
N ALA A 191 -6.78 5.99 -16.39
CA ALA A 191 -6.94 6.77 -15.16
C ALA A 191 -6.18 6.18 -13.95
N PRO A 192 -6.42 4.91 -13.54
CA PRO A 192 -5.71 4.33 -12.39
C PRO A 192 -4.20 4.23 -12.64
N ARG A 193 -3.78 3.97 -13.89
CA ARG A 193 -2.36 3.96 -14.26
C ARG A 193 -1.70 5.33 -14.07
N ILE A 194 -2.32 6.39 -14.58
CA ILE A 194 -1.81 7.76 -14.43
C ILE A 194 -1.74 8.12 -12.94
N LEU A 195 -2.79 7.81 -12.16
CA LEU A 195 -2.79 8.03 -10.71
C LEU A 195 -1.64 7.30 -10.00
N ALA A 196 -1.33 6.07 -10.39
CA ALA A 196 -0.21 5.31 -9.83
C ALA A 196 1.15 5.94 -10.19
N GLU A 197 1.36 6.33 -11.46
CA GLU A 197 2.57 7.00 -11.93
C GLU A 197 2.79 8.34 -11.18
N GLU A 198 1.75 9.15 -11.06
CA GLU A 198 1.78 10.41 -10.31
C GLU A 198 2.04 10.20 -8.82
N THR A 199 1.44 9.17 -8.23
CA THR A 199 1.66 8.81 -6.83
C THR A 199 3.14 8.51 -6.58
N LEU A 200 3.78 7.67 -7.40
CA LEU A 200 5.21 7.36 -7.25
C LEU A 200 6.08 8.61 -7.39
N ALA A 201 5.81 9.47 -8.37
CA ALA A 201 6.54 10.73 -8.56
C ALA A 201 6.42 11.66 -7.35
N GLN A 202 5.25 11.71 -6.71
CA GLN A 202 5.00 12.51 -5.52
C GLN A 202 5.71 11.94 -4.28
N LEU A 203 5.76 10.61 -4.11
CA LEU A 203 6.45 9.99 -2.97
C LEU A 203 7.95 10.32 -2.92
N ASP A 204 8.59 10.51 -4.07
CA ASP A 204 9.99 10.97 -4.15
C ASP A 204 10.15 12.43 -3.70
N ALA A 205 9.16 13.28 -4.03
CA ALA A 205 9.13 14.67 -3.56
C ALA A 205 8.88 14.75 -2.05
N VAL A 206 7.96 13.93 -1.54
CA VAL A 206 7.65 13.79 -0.11
C VAL A 206 8.90 13.42 0.70
N ALA A 207 9.70 12.47 0.21
CA ALA A 207 10.94 12.05 0.88
C ALA A 207 11.93 13.21 1.06
N ARG A 208 12.05 14.09 0.05
CA ARG A 208 12.91 15.27 0.12
C ARG A 208 12.35 16.33 1.07
N ARG A 209 11.02 16.52 1.06
CA ARG A 209 10.31 17.49 1.91
C ARG A 209 10.39 17.15 3.40
N ALA A 210 10.43 15.87 3.75
CA ALA A 210 10.45 15.39 5.12
C ALA A 210 11.57 15.98 6.00
N ALA A 211 12.69 16.38 5.39
CA ALA A 211 13.79 17.04 6.11
C ALA A 211 13.44 18.45 6.61
N ALA A 212 12.53 19.15 5.93
CA ALA A 212 12.12 20.52 6.25
C ALA A 212 10.73 20.59 6.91
N ASP A 213 9.82 19.70 6.53
CA ASP A 213 8.43 19.66 6.99
C ASP A 213 7.96 18.20 7.10
N PRO A 214 8.34 17.47 8.18
CA PRO A 214 8.00 16.06 8.36
C PRO A 214 6.50 15.84 8.54
N SER A 215 5.79 16.78 9.16
CA SER A 215 4.34 16.76 9.32
C SER A 215 3.61 16.87 7.98
N GLY A 216 3.96 17.86 7.15
CA GLY A 216 3.36 18.02 5.83
C GLY A 216 3.71 16.85 4.92
N ALA A 217 4.95 16.35 4.97
CA ALA A 217 5.36 15.16 4.24
C ALA A 217 4.55 13.92 4.64
N LEU A 218 4.22 13.74 5.93
CA LEU A 218 3.39 12.64 6.40
C LEU A 218 1.95 12.75 5.87
N LEU A 219 1.34 13.94 5.89
CA LEU A 219 0.00 14.16 5.34
C LEU A 219 -0.04 13.86 3.83
N ASP A 220 0.96 14.35 3.09
CA ASP A 220 1.09 14.09 1.65
C ASP A 220 1.24 12.58 1.37
N ALA A 221 2.01 11.85 2.20
CA ALA A 221 2.19 10.41 2.09
C ALA A 221 0.92 9.60 2.41
N ARG A 222 0.11 10.04 3.38
CA ARG A 222 -1.18 9.42 3.71
C ARG A 222 -2.16 9.57 2.55
N SER A 223 -2.31 10.78 2.02
CA SER A 223 -3.14 11.03 0.84
C SER A 223 -2.67 10.23 -0.39
N ALA A 224 -1.36 10.01 -0.53
CA ALA A 224 -0.82 9.12 -1.54
C ALA A 224 -1.21 7.65 -1.32
N ALA A 225 -1.27 7.18 -0.07
CA ALA A 225 -1.71 5.82 0.26
C ALA A 225 -3.19 5.59 -0.11
N ASP A 226 -4.06 6.54 0.21
CA ASP A 226 -5.49 6.47 -0.12
C ASP A 226 -5.73 6.45 -1.64
N ARG A 227 -5.03 7.33 -2.37
CA ARG A 227 -5.09 7.38 -3.84
C ARG A 227 -4.56 6.09 -4.48
N ALA A 228 -3.45 5.55 -3.97
CA ALA A 228 -2.89 4.30 -4.45
C ALA A 228 -3.82 3.11 -4.20
N CYS A 229 -4.50 3.07 -3.06
CA CYS A 229 -5.52 2.05 -2.79
C CYS A 229 -6.72 2.18 -3.73
N SER A 230 -7.24 3.40 -3.90
CA SER A 230 -8.35 3.66 -4.82
C SER A 230 -8.02 3.28 -6.26
N ALA A 231 -6.82 3.62 -6.74
CA ALA A 231 -6.36 3.25 -8.08
C ALA A 231 -6.20 1.72 -8.23
N LEU A 232 -5.78 1.01 -7.18
CA LEU A 232 -5.72 -0.45 -7.20
C LEU A 232 -7.12 -1.06 -7.26
N ASP A 233 -8.06 -0.55 -6.48
CA ASP A 233 -9.44 -1.04 -6.49
C ASP A 233 -10.10 -0.82 -7.87
N GLU A 234 -9.93 0.36 -8.47
CA GLU A 234 -10.38 0.64 -9.84
C GLU A 234 -9.72 -0.30 -10.87
N THR A 235 -8.42 -0.56 -10.73
CA THR A 235 -7.72 -1.50 -11.62
C THR A 235 -8.27 -2.92 -11.50
N LEU A 236 -8.57 -3.37 -10.29
CA LEU A 236 -9.15 -4.69 -10.06
C LEU A 236 -10.57 -4.77 -10.65
N ILE A 237 -11.37 -3.71 -10.51
CA ILE A 237 -12.69 -3.60 -11.13
C ILE A 237 -12.59 -3.67 -12.66
N ASP A 238 -11.65 -2.94 -13.28
CA ASP A 238 -11.40 -2.99 -14.74
C ASP A 238 -11.10 -4.42 -15.21
N LEU A 239 -10.32 -5.18 -14.43
CA LEU A 239 -9.91 -6.53 -14.78
C LEU A 239 -10.99 -7.59 -14.53
N ASP A 240 -11.86 -7.36 -13.54
CA ASP A 240 -12.99 -8.24 -13.19
C ASP A 240 -14.24 -7.94 -14.04
N GLY A 241 -14.28 -6.79 -14.70
CA GLY A 241 -15.26 -6.44 -15.72
C GLY A 241 -15.25 -7.41 -16.92
N ALA A 242 -16.37 -7.44 -17.66
CA ALA A 242 -16.58 -8.37 -18.77
C ALA A 242 -15.44 -8.29 -19.82
N PRO A 243 -14.95 -9.43 -20.34
CA PRO A 243 -13.84 -9.43 -21.30
C PRO A 243 -14.22 -8.63 -22.55
N PRO A 244 -13.25 -7.95 -23.20
CA PRO A 244 -13.52 -7.30 -24.48
C PRO A 244 -14.04 -8.36 -25.46
N SER A 245 -15.22 -8.08 -26.05
CA SER A 245 -15.75 -8.91 -27.14
C SER A 245 -14.66 -9.06 -28.21
N PRO A 246 -14.38 -10.29 -28.69
CA PRO A 246 -13.45 -10.46 -29.79
C PRO A 246 -14.01 -9.65 -30.95
N ARG A 247 -13.29 -8.61 -31.39
CA ARG A 247 -13.66 -7.85 -32.57
C ARG A 247 -13.86 -8.85 -33.71
N PRO A 248 -14.98 -8.80 -34.46
CA PRO A 248 -15.15 -9.70 -35.59
C PRO A 248 -14.00 -9.48 -36.55
N SER A 249 -13.32 -10.58 -36.90
CA SER A 249 -12.27 -10.59 -37.92
C SER A 249 -12.80 -9.89 -39.16
N ALA A 250 -12.03 -8.93 -39.70
CA ALA A 250 -12.37 -8.27 -40.95
C ALA A 250 -12.57 -9.34 -42.03
N VAL A 251 -13.80 -9.50 -42.50
CA VAL A 251 -14.12 -10.35 -43.64
C VAL A 251 -13.49 -9.69 -44.87
N PRO A 252 -12.61 -10.38 -45.63
CA PRO A 252 -12.13 -9.85 -46.88
C PRO A 252 -13.19 -10.11 -47.95
N GLY A 253 -13.92 -9.07 -48.34
CA GLY A 253 -14.85 -9.11 -49.47
C GLY A 253 -15.24 -7.68 -49.83
N GLY A 254 -15.28 -7.25 -51.08
CA GLY A 254 -14.95 -7.87 -52.36
C GLY A 254 -14.84 -6.73 -53.38
N LEU A 255 -14.22 -7.00 -54.52
CA LEU A 255 -14.07 -6.05 -55.63
C LEU A 255 -15.44 -5.46 -56.05
N PRO A 256 -15.55 -4.16 -56.37
CA PRO A 256 -16.72 -3.64 -57.03
C PRO A 256 -16.66 -4.00 -58.52
N ALA A 257 -17.72 -4.65 -59.01
CA ALA A 257 -18.05 -4.70 -60.42
C ALA A 257 -19.09 -3.60 -60.70
N ALA A 258 -18.71 -2.60 -61.50
CA ALA A 258 -19.49 -1.89 -62.52
C ALA A 258 -18.64 -0.74 -63.08
#